data_AF-I3IEV7-F1
#
_entry.id   AF-I3IEV7-F1
#
_cell.length_a   1.000
_cell.length_b   1.000
_cell.length_c   1.000
_cell.angle_alpha   90.00
_cell.angle_beta   90.00
_cell.angle_gamma   90.00
#
_symmetry.space_group_name_H-M   'P 1'
#
loop_
_entity.id
_entity.type
_entity.pdbx_description
1 polymer ?
#
loop_
_entity_poly.entity_id
_entity_poly.type
_entity_poly.pdbx_seq_one_letter_code
_entity_poly.pdbx_strand_id
1 'polypeptide(L)'
;MKISNALLPLILSGSLFITACGGDGAKKPKVNAPPTANNAALSTKADTPFTGKLMASDLDKDMLSFAVVTAPQNGMLSLQTDGSFSYTPAPDFVGADQFTFSVSDGKTSSAVATVNITIDLLTVAMSSYTRTVFNQQPNDTPLSLNSRNITQDVSDENAFDDLLAP
;
A
#
# COMPACT_ATOMS: atom_id res chain seq x y z
N MET A 1 84.40 -43.38 6.26
CA MET A 1 83.84 -42.70 5.07
C MET A 1 82.68 -41.84 5.55
N LYS A 2 82.96 -40.57 5.87
CA LYS A 2 81.97 -39.60 6.39
C LYS A 2 81.33 -38.90 5.19
N ILE A 3 80.03 -39.08 5.00
CA ILE A 3 79.23 -38.24 4.11
C ILE A 3 78.49 -37.24 4.98
N SER A 4 79.10 -36.06 5.11
CA SER A 4 78.52 -34.89 5.75
C SER A 4 77.43 -34.32 4.85
N ASN A 5 76.19 -34.27 5.33
CA ASN A 5 75.11 -33.51 4.72
C ASN A 5 75.43 -32.02 4.83
N ALA A 6 75.82 -31.40 3.72
CA ALA A 6 76.02 -29.96 3.62
C ALA A 6 74.65 -29.25 3.51
N LEU A 7 74.43 -28.31 4.43
CA LEU A 7 73.43 -27.23 4.30
C LEU A 7 73.68 -26.48 2.97
N LEU A 8 72.65 -26.34 2.12
CA LEU A 8 72.66 -25.30 1.10
C LEU A 8 72.11 -23.99 1.71
N PRO A 9 72.77 -22.84 1.48
CA PRO A 9 72.35 -21.55 1.99
C PRO A 9 71.13 -21.00 1.23
N LEU A 10 70.23 -20.36 1.96
CA LEU A 10 69.14 -19.56 1.41
C LEU A 10 69.77 -18.29 0.80
N ILE A 11 70.01 -18.29 -0.51
CA ILE A 11 70.42 -17.09 -1.24
C ILE A 11 69.22 -16.14 -1.32
N LEU A 12 69.18 -15.18 -0.40
CA LEU A 12 68.40 -13.96 -0.51
C LEU A 12 69.16 -12.99 -1.42
N SER A 13 69.01 -13.15 -2.75
CA SER A 13 69.53 -12.18 -3.71
C SER A 13 68.61 -12.11 -4.93
N GLY A 14 67.90 -11.00 -5.03
CA GLY A 14 67.08 -10.67 -6.18
C GLY A 14 66.32 -9.38 -5.97
N SER A 15 67.03 -8.26 -5.85
CA SER A 15 66.46 -6.93 -6.10
C SER A 15 65.87 -6.91 -7.50
N LEU A 16 64.55 -7.02 -7.62
CA LEU A 16 63.87 -6.80 -8.88
C LEU A 16 63.64 -5.29 -9.02
N PHE A 17 64.61 -4.61 -9.62
CA PHE A 17 64.37 -3.32 -10.25
C PHE A 17 63.44 -3.55 -11.44
N ILE A 18 62.16 -3.29 -11.27
CA ILE A 18 61.26 -3.15 -12.43
C ILE A 18 61.38 -1.69 -12.91
N THR A 19 62.20 -1.49 -13.94
CA THR A 19 62.20 -0.29 -14.77
C THR A 19 60.96 -0.30 -15.65
N ALA A 20 60.20 0.80 -15.60
CA ALA A 20 58.80 0.96 -15.99
C ALA A 20 58.48 0.96 -17.50
N CYS A 21 57.25 0.54 -17.86
CA CYS A 21 56.40 1.19 -18.90
C CYS A 21 54.97 0.61 -18.86
N GLY A 22 53.96 1.46 -18.62
CA GLY A 22 52.51 1.13 -18.56
C GLY A 22 51.95 1.30 -17.14
N GLY A 23 51.01 2.19 -16.82
CA GLY A 23 50.04 2.87 -17.67
C GLY A 23 48.64 2.25 -17.58
N ASP A 24 48.40 1.38 -16.61
CA ASP A 24 47.13 0.67 -16.46
C ASP A 24 46.56 1.02 -15.09
N GLY A 25 45.88 2.16 -15.08
CA GLY A 25 44.99 2.58 -14.01
C GLY A 25 43.89 1.55 -13.81
N ALA A 26 44.21 0.43 -13.19
CA ALA A 26 43.28 -0.58 -12.76
C ALA A 26 42.25 0.11 -11.86
N LYS A 27 41.12 0.50 -12.46
CA LYS A 27 39.98 1.00 -11.69
C LYS A 27 39.68 -0.07 -10.66
N LYS A 28 39.83 0.29 -9.38
CA LYS A 28 39.31 -0.52 -8.28
C LYS A 28 37.90 -0.97 -8.66
N PRO A 29 37.57 -2.28 -8.60
CA PRO A 29 36.23 -2.74 -8.95
C PRO A 29 35.20 -1.94 -8.16
N LYS A 30 34.17 -1.44 -8.84
CA LYS A 30 33.04 -0.78 -8.17
C LYS A 30 32.44 -1.79 -7.20
N VAL A 31 32.57 -1.52 -5.90
CA VAL A 31 31.93 -2.31 -4.86
C VAL A 31 30.44 -2.02 -4.93
N ASN A 32 29.62 -3.07 -4.88
CA ASN A 32 28.17 -2.91 -4.89
C ASN A 32 27.67 -2.32 -3.57
N ALA A 33 26.89 -1.25 -3.64
CA ALA A 33 26.10 -0.75 -2.51
C ALA A 33 24.72 -1.42 -2.53
N PRO A 34 24.22 -1.98 -1.41
CA PRO A 34 22.86 -2.52 -1.37
C PRO A 34 21.80 -1.43 -1.54
N PRO A 35 20.64 -1.76 -2.16
CA PRO A 35 19.55 -0.83 -2.27
C PRO A 35 18.93 -0.52 -0.91
N THR A 36 18.32 0.65 -0.79
CA THR A 36 17.56 1.11 0.39
C THR A 36 16.08 1.23 0.05
N ALA A 37 15.25 0.43 0.72
CA ALA A 37 13.80 0.47 0.61
C ALA A 37 13.20 1.43 1.64
N ASN A 38 12.15 2.17 1.28
CA ASN A 38 11.54 3.16 2.17
C ASN A 38 10.26 2.62 2.81
N ASN A 39 10.10 2.83 4.11
CA ASN A 39 8.82 2.62 4.79
C ASN A 39 7.77 3.61 4.26
N ALA A 40 6.49 3.20 4.32
CA ALA A 40 5.37 4.06 3.94
C ALA A 40 4.20 3.94 4.91
N ALA A 41 3.35 4.96 4.92
CA ALA A 41 2.08 4.98 5.62
C ALA A 41 0.99 5.47 4.67
N LEU A 42 -0.12 4.74 4.61
CA LEU A 42 -1.21 4.94 3.65
C LEU A 42 -2.54 4.93 4.37
N SER A 43 -3.54 5.63 3.83
CA SER A 43 -4.94 5.49 4.24
C SER A 43 -5.83 5.29 3.02
N THR A 44 -6.86 4.45 3.18
CA THR A 44 -7.97 4.29 2.24
C THR A 44 -9.28 4.18 3.02
N LYS A 45 -10.41 4.21 2.31
CA LYS A 45 -11.72 3.90 2.89
C LYS A 45 -12.00 2.40 2.75
N ALA A 46 -12.85 1.89 3.64
CA ALA A 46 -13.42 0.54 3.52
C ALA A 46 -14.02 0.35 2.11
N ASP A 47 -13.88 -0.87 1.60
CA ASP A 47 -14.36 -1.29 0.27
C ASP A 47 -13.83 -0.46 -0.91
N THR A 48 -12.77 0.34 -0.69
CA THR A 48 -12.17 1.20 -1.71
C THR A 48 -10.78 0.69 -2.06
N PRO A 49 -10.62 0.00 -3.20
CA PRO A 49 -9.31 -0.36 -3.71
C PRO A 49 -8.49 0.89 -4.04
N PHE A 50 -7.18 0.80 -3.87
CA PHE A 50 -6.27 1.87 -4.29
C PHE A 50 -5.02 1.31 -4.94
N THR A 51 -4.35 2.16 -5.72
CA THR A 51 -3.07 1.86 -6.37
C THR A 51 -1.99 2.82 -5.88
N GLY A 52 -0.74 2.37 -5.94
CA GLY A 52 0.40 3.17 -5.50
C GLY A 52 1.72 2.69 -6.09
N LYS A 53 2.80 3.35 -5.68
CA LYS A 53 4.16 2.96 -6.04
C LYS A 53 5.08 3.02 -4.82
N LEU A 54 5.80 1.93 -4.58
CA LEU A 54 6.81 1.85 -3.53
C LEU A 54 8.08 2.60 -3.93
N MET A 55 8.74 3.20 -2.95
CA MET A 55 9.94 4.01 -3.16
C MET A 55 11.17 3.28 -2.61
N ALA A 56 12.25 3.34 -3.38
CA ALA A 56 13.56 2.84 -3.01
C ALA A 56 14.64 3.64 -3.74
N SER A 57 15.87 3.57 -3.23
CA SER A 57 17.03 4.21 -3.85
C SER A 57 18.22 3.29 -3.82
N ASP A 58 19.11 3.48 -4.77
CA ASP A 58 20.38 2.76 -4.86
C ASP A 58 21.48 3.74 -5.25
N LEU A 59 22.58 3.72 -4.49
CA LEU A 59 23.70 4.66 -4.69
C LEU A 59 24.41 4.40 -6.03
N ASP A 60 24.36 3.15 -6.44
CA ASP A 60 24.97 2.61 -7.64
C ASP A 60 24.14 2.84 -8.91
N LYS A 61 22.87 3.27 -8.73
CA LYS A 61 21.85 3.52 -9.76
C LYS A 61 21.55 2.29 -10.60
N ASP A 62 21.68 1.10 -9.99
CA ASP A 62 21.30 -0.16 -10.61
C ASP A 62 19.76 -0.26 -10.73
N MET A 63 19.30 -1.13 -11.63
CA MET A 63 17.86 -1.35 -11.83
C MET A 63 17.27 -2.09 -10.62
N LEU A 64 16.15 -1.60 -10.10
CA LEU A 64 15.53 -2.12 -8.89
C LEU A 64 14.31 -3.00 -9.20
N SER A 65 14.18 -4.07 -8.42
CA SER A 65 13.03 -4.98 -8.44
C SER A 65 12.45 -5.14 -7.05
N PHE A 66 11.12 -5.14 -6.96
CA PHE A 66 10.38 -5.18 -5.70
C PHE A 66 9.72 -6.55 -5.48
N ALA A 67 9.74 -7.04 -4.24
CA ALA A 67 9.11 -8.30 -3.86
C ALA A 67 8.42 -8.20 -2.49
N VAL A 68 7.25 -8.83 -2.38
CA VAL A 68 6.54 -8.96 -1.10
C VAL A 68 7.27 -9.96 -0.22
N VAL A 69 7.51 -9.60 1.04
CA VAL A 69 8.10 -10.46 2.06
C VAL A 69 7.01 -11.02 2.97
N THR A 70 6.08 -10.18 3.41
CA THR A 70 4.91 -10.60 4.19
C THR A 70 3.68 -9.90 3.65
N ALA A 71 2.66 -10.70 3.31
CA ALA A 71 1.39 -10.21 2.78
C ALA A 71 0.52 -9.55 3.87
N PRO A 72 -0.38 -8.64 3.48
CA PRO A 72 -1.40 -8.11 4.39
C PRO A 72 -2.32 -9.21 4.93
N GLN A 73 -2.91 -8.98 6.11
CA GLN A 73 -3.82 -9.92 6.75
C GLN A 73 -5.29 -9.59 6.48
N ASN A 74 -5.61 -8.31 6.25
CA ASN A 74 -6.98 -7.81 6.14
C ASN A 74 -7.25 -7.18 4.76
N GLY A 75 -6.55 -7.68 3.74
CA GLY A 75 -6.70 -7.25 2.35
C GLY A 75 -5.90 -8.10 1.38
N MET A 76 -6.04 -7.79 0.10
CA MET A 76 -5.33 -8.44 -1.00
C MET A 76 -4.40 -7.44 -1.67
N LEU A 77 -3.12 -7.80 -1.76
CA LEU A 77 -2.06 -7.00 -2.40
C LEU A 77 -1.58 -7.68 -3.68
N SER A 78 -1.48 -6.90 -4.76
CA SER A 78 -0.78 -7.28 -5.99
C SER A 78 0.37 -6.31 -6.23
N LEU A 79 1.61 -6.75 -6.00
CA LEU A 79 2.82 -5.96 -6.21
C LEU A 79 3.50 -6.39 -7.53
N GLN A 80 3.83 -5.42 -8.36
CA GLN A 80 4.59 -5.59 -9.59
C GLN A 80 6.08 -5.37 -9.31
N THR A 81 6.95 -5.93 -10.17
CA THR A 81 8.40 -5.86 -9.98
C THR A 81 8.96 -4.44 -10.09
N ASP A 82 8.27 -3.51 -10.75
CA ASP A 82 8.64 -2.10 -10.86
C ASP A 82 8.24 -1.25 -9.62
N GLY A 83 7.65 -1.90 -8.62
CA GLY A 83 7.18 -1.29 -7.39
C GLY A 83 5.77 -0.70 -7.47
N SER A 84 5.10 -0.74 -8.62
CA SER A 84 3.66 -0.43 -8.70
C SER A 84 2.85 -1.52 -8.01
N PHE A 85 1.74 -1.15 -7.37
CA PHE A 85 0.89 -2.11 -6.69
C PHE A 85 -0.58 -1.69 -6.64
N SER A 86 -1.44 -2.68 -6.40
CA SER A 86 -2.84 -2.48 -6.00
C SER A 86 -3.11 -3.15 -4.66
N TYR A 87 -3.92 -2.49 -3.83
CA TYR A 87 -4.42 -3.03 -2.57
C TYR A 87 -5.94 -2.92 -2.51
N THR A 88 -6.58 -4.01 -2.12
CA THR A 88 -8.04 -4.10 -1.90
C THR A 88 -8.26 -4.51 -0.44
N PRO A 89 -8.87 -3.66 0.41
CA PRO A 89 -9.30 -4.07 1.75
C PRO A 89 -10.23 -5.29 1.68
N ALA A 90 -10.22 -6.14 2.71
CA ALA A 90 -11.28 -7.12 2.89
C ALA A 90 -12.65 -6.41 3.01
N PRO A 91 -13.74 -7.00 2.52
CA PRO A 91 -15.06 -6.40 2.60
C PRO A 91 -15.43 -5.98 4.03
N ASP A 92 -16.00 -4.79 4.18
CA ASP A 92 -16.43 -4.21 5.46
C ASP A 92 -15.33 -4.04 6.53
N PHE A 93 -14.05 -4.28 6.19
CA PHE A 93 -12.95 -4.16 7.14
C PHE A 93 -12.63 -2.69 7.44
N VAL A 94 -12.48 -2.38 8.73
CA VAL A 94 -12.03 -1.08 9.24
C VAL A 94 -10.98 -1.34 10.29
N GLY A 95 -9.83 -0.68 10.18
CA GLY A 95 -8.72 -0.88 11.09
C GLY A 95 -7.36 -0.74 10.43
N ALA A 96 -6.34 -1.25 11.10
CA ALA A 96 -4.97 -1.26 10.59
C ALA A 96 -4.67 -2.57 9.85
N ASP A 97 -3.90 -2.45 8.79
CA ASP A 97 -3.25 -3.57 8.10
C ASP A 97 -1.81 -3.20 7.76
N GLN A 98 -0.98 -4.18 7.43
CA GLN A 98 0.39 -3.93 7.00
C GLN A 98 0.89 -5.01 6.06
N PHE A 99 1.83 -4.64 5.21
CA PHE A 99 2.65 -5.60 4.49
C PHE A 99 4.12 -5.18 4.53
N THR A 100 5.01 -6.13 4.26
CA THR A 100 6.44 -5.86 4.19
C THR A 100 7.00 -6.25 2.83
N PHE A 101 8.05 -5.56 2.41
CA PHE A 101 8.68 -5.77 1.11
C PHE A 101 10.20 -5.60 1.19
N SER A 102 10.89 -6.14 0.19
CA SER A 102 12.32 -5.95 -0.03
C SER A 102 12.58 -5.55 -1.47
N VAL A 103 13.73 -4.91 -1.70
CA VAL A 103 14.15 -4.45 -3.02
C VAL A 103 15.48 -5.10 -3.38
N SER A 104 15.62 -5.55 -4.62
CA SER A 104 16.84 -6.15 -5.15
C SER A 104 17.38 -5.34 -6.32
N ASP A 105 18.70 -5.11 -6.33
CA ASP A 105 19.45 -4.49 -7.42
C ASP A 105 20.01 -5.55 -8.42
N GLY A 106 19.62 -6.82 -8.25
CA GLY A 106 20.11 -7.96 -9.03
C GLY A 106 21.39 -8.62 -8.47
N LYS A 107 22.02 -8.05 -7.44
CA LYS A 107 23.21 -8.59 -6.77
C LYS A 107 23.01 -8.77 -5.28
N THR A 108 22.33 -7.82 -4.64
CA THR A 108 22.03 -7.77 -3.21
C THR A 108 20.60 -7.31 -2.97
N SER A 109 20.11 -7.55 -1.76
CA SER A 109 18.76 -7.14 -1.34
C SER A 109 18.83 -6.11 -0.22
N SER A 110 17.85 -5.22 -0.18
CA SER A 110 17.68 -4.24 0.88
C SER A 110 17.31 -4.91 2.20
N ALA A 111 17.43 -4.15 3.29
CA ALA A 111 16.66 -4.45 4.49
C ALA A 111 15.14 -4.45 4.18
N VAL A 112 14.37 -5.18 4.98
CA VAL A 112 12.91 -5.25 4.85
C VAL A 112 12.30 -3.92 5.26
N ALA A 113 11.44 -3.37 4.40
CA ALA A 113 10.65 -2.16 4.67
C ALA A 113 9.18 -2.54 4.96
N THR A 114 8.50 -1.67 5.71
CA THR A 114 7.11 -1.85 6.13
C THR A 114 6.21 -0.77 5.54
N VAL A 115 5.05 -1.19 5.04
CA VAL A 115 3.95 -0.31 4.66
C VAL A 115 2.81 -0.50 5.65
N ASN A 116 2.47 0.56 6.38
CA ASN A 116 1.31 0.58 7.27
C ASN A 116 0.10 1.16 6.53
N ILE A 117 -1.05 0.51 6.65
CA ILE A 117 -2.29 0.91 5.99
C ILE A 117 -3.36 1.13 7.04
N THR A 118 -3.98 2.31 7.03
CA THR A 118 -5.19 2.62 7.80
C THR A 118 -6.41 2.52 6.89
N ILE A 119 -7.40 1.73 7.27
CA ILE A 119 -8.66 1.60 6.55
C ILE A 119 -9.76 2.29 7.36
N ASP A 120 -10.23 3.43 6.86
CA ASP A 120 -11.23 4.30 7.47
C ASP A 120 -12.64 3.95 7.01
N LEU A 121 -13.66 4.34 7.80
CA LEU A 121 -15.06 4.15 7.42
C LEU A 121 -15.40 4.82 6.08
N LEU A 122 -16.23 4.13 5.29
CA LEU A 122 -16.88 4.71 4.12
C LEU A 122 -18.06 5.58 4.58
N THR A 123 -17.93 6.91 4.47
CA THR A 123 -19.05 7.81 4.73
C THR A 123 -20.00 7.80 3.53
N VAL A 124 -21.18 7.18 3.68
CA VAL A 124 -22.28 7.34 2.73
C VAL A 124 -23.08 8.60 3.06
N ALA A 125 -23.08 9.58 2.16
CA ALA A 125 -23.97 10.72 2.26
C ALA A 125 -25.41 10.23 2.05
N MET A 126 -26.18 10.12 3.14
CA MET A 126 -27.61 9.78 3.03
C MET A 126 -28.31 10.87 2.24
N SER A 127 -28.75 10.53 1.02
CA SER A 127 -29.63 11.39 0.24
C SER A 127 -30.96 11.48 0.99
N SER A 128 -31.26 12.64 1.55
CA SER A 128 -32.54 12.87 2.23
C SER A 128 -33.67 12.74 1.21
N TYR A 129 -34.43 11.65 1.29
CA TYR A 129 -35.64 11.48 0.49
C TYR A 129 -36.72 12.42 1.05
N THR A 130 -36.80 13.64 0.53
CA THR A 130 -37.98 14.48 0.74
C THR A 130 -39.06 13.97 -0.20
N ARG A 131 -40.01 13.18 0.33
CA ARG A 131 -41.24 12.86 -0.41
C ARG A 131 -42.08 14.12 -0.47
N THR A 132 -42.12 14.80 -1.61
CA THR A 132 -43.11 15.85 -1.86
C THR A 132 -44.47 15.18 -2.00
N VAL A 133 -45.24 15.15 -0.92
CA VAL A 133 -46.68 14.86 -0.98
C VAL A 133 -47.34 16.06 -1.65
N PHE A 134 -47.68 15.93 -2.93
CA PHE A 134 -48.67 16.80 -3.54
C PHE A 134 -50.04 16.32 -3.06
N ASN A 135 -50.70 17.05 -2.15
CA ASN A 135 -52.15 16.90 -1.99
C ASN A 135 -52.76 17.15 -3.37
N GLN A 136 -53.37 16.11 -3.93
CA GLN A 136 -54.19 16.23 -5.14
C GLN A 136 -55.52 16.89 -4.75
N GLN A 137 -55.47 18.15 -4.30
CA GLN A 137 -56.66 18.98 -4.16
C GLN A 137 -56.26 20.47 -4.22
N PRO A 138 -56.81 21.27 -5.15
CA PRO A 138 -56.34 22.64 -5.44
C PRO A 138 -56.60 23.67 -4.32
N ASN A 139 -57.05 23.24 -3.14
CA ASN A 139 -57.55 24.11 -2.07
C ASN A 139 -57.18 23.63 -0.66
N ASP A 140 -56.23 22.71 -0.51
CA ASP A 140 -55.72 22.32 0.80
C ASP A 140 -54.50 23.17 1.20
N THR A 141 -54.50 23.64 2.44
CA THR A 141 -53.32 24.30 3.04
C THR A 141 -52.22 23.23 3.23
N PRO A 142 -50.97 23.46 2.79
CA PRO A 142 -49.93 22.42 2.86
C PRO A 142 -49.63 22.03 4.30
N LEU A 143 -49.84 20.76 4.63
CA LEU A 143 -49.43 20.20 5.92
C LEU A 143 -47.91 19.98 5.91
N SER A 144 -47.20 20.68 6.79
CA SER A 144 -45.78 20.42 7.06
C SER A 144 -45.67 19.14 7.90
N LEU A 145 -45.31 18.03 7.26
CA LEU A 145 -45.07 16.77 7.97
C LEU A 145 -43.69 16.84 8.63
N ASN A 146 -43.67 16.98 9.96
CA ASN A 146 -42.47 16.65 10.73
C ASN A 146 -42.31 15.11 10.76
N SER A 147 -41.08 14.63 10.78
CA SER A 147 -40.71 13.23 10.59
C SER A 147 -41.09 12.29 11.76
N ARG A 148 -42.14 12.59 12.53
CA ARG A 148 -42.55 11.83 13.73
C ARG A 148 -43.95 11.20 13.73
N ASN A 149 -44.76 11.31 12.68
CA ASN A 149 -46.13 10.74 12.70
C ASN A 149 -46.41 9.79 11.51
N ILE A 150 -45.81 8.59 11.49
CA ILE A 150 -46.15 7.52 10.52
C ILE A 150 -47.01 6.42 11.17
N THR A 151 -47.70 6.68 12.28
CA THR A 151 -48.64 5.70 12.84
C THR A 151 -49.74 6.42 13.60
N GLN A 152 -51.00 6.00 13.41
CA GLN A 152 -52.27 6.67 13.72
C GLN A 152 -52.63 7.64 12.57
N ASP A 153 -53.58 7.35 11.69
CA ASP A 153 -54.96 6.98 11.99
C ASP A 153 -55.60 6.37 10.72
N VAL A 154 -56.07 5.13 10.78
CA VAL A 154 -56.82 4.46 9.70
C VAL A 154 -58.11 3.84 10.25
N SER A 155 -58.69 4.39 11.31
CA SER A 155 -59.83 3.76 11.97
C SER A 155 -61.19 4.37 11.66
N ASP A 156 -61.31 5.68 11.44
CA ASP A 156 -62.65 6.29 11.45
C ASP A 156 -62.84 7.33 10.35
N GLU A 157 -63.42 6.94 9.21
CA GLU A 157 -64.27 7.85 8.42
C GLU A 157 -65.29 7.03 7.60
N ASN A 158 -66.22 6.39 8.31
CA ASN A 158 -67.48 5.93 7.76
C ASN A 158 -68.63 6.91 8.13
N ALA A 159 -68.34 8.21 8.24
CA ALA A 159 -69.28 9.24 8.70
C ALA A 159 -69.88 10.10 7.57
N PHE A 160 -70.14 9.51 6.39
CA PHE A 160 -70.76 10.21 5.26
C PHE A 160 -72.30 10.09 5.18
N ASP A 161 -72.97 9.57 6.21
CA ASP A 161 -74.41 9.21 6.11
C ASP A 161 -75.28 9.67 7.30
N ASP A 162 -75.20 10.94 7.73
CA ASP A 162 -76.19 11.50 8.67
C ASP A 162 -76.52 13.00 8.49
N LEU A 163 -76.65 13.46 7.25
CA LEU A 163 -77.24 14.77 6.97
C LEU A 163 -77.94 14.69 5.61
N LEU A 164 -79.14 14.09 5.59
CA LEU A 164 -80.29 14.37 4.70
C LEU A 164 -81.33 13.25 4.82
N ALA A 165 -82.12 13.27 5.90
CA ALA A 165 -83.47 12.69 5.91
C ALA A 165 -84.49 13.85 5.90
N PRO A 166 -85.65 13.69 5.23
CA PRO A 166 -86.57 14.77 4.85
C PRO A 166 -87.31 15.44 6.01
#